data_AF-A0A1I7TAG1-F1
#
_entry.id   AF-A0A1I7TAG1-F1
#
_cell.length_a   1.000
_cell.length_b   1.000
_cell.length_c   1.000
_cell.angle_alpha   90.00
_cell.angle_beta   90.00
_cell.angle_gamma   90.00
#
_symmetry.space_group_name_H-M   'P 1'
#
loop_
_entity.id
_entity.type
_entity.pdbx_description
1 polymer ?
#
loop_
_entity_poly.entity_id
_entity_poly.type
_entity_poly.pdbx_seq_one_letter_code
_entity_poly.pdbx_strand_id
1 'polypeptide(L)'
;MNSKPLTYNCLESVIKHTDLNKRLQLKARCSSIKQLESNVPLEIDTLDFYGDHLVVNGTEYRIGVIQKWPNSQVPNYAKLELMNGGCFNDLNEFGARCSDESVDLMPGDIDMMKKRPRYKDPRIIPNPVDIDIAEKEENIKFYKKELEKLRSVWGTTIFSFDELKEFKKKNDIFYDKHYANRRGYSANNKEQEALDVQKKLILNIFREKRKLQCSINKRDNIHPEFLVLLTMKSPTGEKRVEYGKYTGKLHDSQKGLLSFILGDRSCSVNVKKLILSNESVIRVPIGLKLKIQELEIISDYDLTRFEVLFNKLKPILDESSIPLRSLEFRSIRVKDFNHEANNTTLLRTPKVDHFELKTPIIKGGPHPFSLF
;
A
#
# COMPACT_ATOMS: atom_id res chain seq x y z
N MET A 1 -39.08 25.64 1.92
CA MET A 1 -38.37 25.77 3.21
C MET A 1 -37.40 26.93 3.09
N ASN A 2 -37.60 28.02 3.86
CA ASN A 2 -36.65 29.14 3.92
C ASN A 2 -35.55 28.81 4.94
N SER A 3 -34.54 28.03 4.56
CA SER A 3 -33.37 27.81 5.40
C SER A 3 -32.41 28.99 5.25
N LYS A 4 -32.17 29.74 6.33
CA LYS A 4 -31.08 30.73 6.37
C LYS A 4 -29.74 29.98 6.20
N PRO A 5 -28.87 30.37 5.25
CA PRO A 5 -27.56 29.76 5.11
C PRO A 5 -26.72 30.03 6.37
N LEU A 6 -25.83 29.08 6.71
CA LEU A 6 -24.85 29.29 7.78
C LEU A 6 -23.98 30.50 7.45
N THR A 7 -23.65 31.30 8.47
CA THR A 7 -22.66 32.37 8.32
C THR A 7 -21.27 31.77 8.10
N TYR A 8 -20.36 32.56 7.51
CA TYR A 8 -18.99 32.12 7.22
C TYR A 8 -18.29 31.60 8.49
N ASN A 9 -18.33 32.34 9.59
CA ASN A 9 -17.69 31.95 10.86
C ASN A 9 -18.26 30.65 11.44
N CYS A 10 -19.58 30.44 11.33
CA CYS A 10 -20.19 29.19 11.77
C CYS A 10 -19.73 28.03 10.89
N LEU A 11 -19.66 28.23 9.58
CA LEU A 11 -19.20 27.20 8.64
C LEU A 11 -17.71 26.86 8.87
N GLU A 12 -16.87 27.86 9.11
CA GLU A 12 -15.45 27.69 9.44
C GLU A 12 -15.27 26.83 10.69
N SER A 13 -16.01 27.14 11.77
CA SER A 13 -15.99 26.36 13.00
C SER A 13 -16.47 24.91 12.77
N VAL A 14 -17.55 24.72 12.00
CA VAL A 14 -18.03 23.38 11.64
C VAL A 14 -16.96 22.61 10.87
N ILE A 15 -16.34 23.20 9.85
CA ILE A 15 -15.28 22.54 9.05
C ILE A 15 -14.08 22.19 9.93
N LYS A 16 -13.65 23.08 10.83
CA LYS A 16 -12.54 22.85 11.76
C LYS A 16 -12.77 21.61 12.63
N HIS A 17 -14.00 21.41 13.10
CA HIS A 17 -14.36 20.29 13.99
C HIS A 17 -14.95 19.08 13.26
N THR A 18 -14.93 19.07 11.93
CA THR A 18 -15.41 17.96 11.10
C THR A 18 -14.26 17.00 10.78
N ASP A 19 -14.53 15.70 10.86
CA ASP A 19 -13.60 14.65 10.41
C ASP A 19 -13.04 14.93 9.01
N LEU A 20 -11.74 14.66 8.82
CA LEU A 20 -11.04 14.96 7.57
C LEU A 20 -11.73 14.36 6.34
N ASN A 21 -12.15 13.10 6.40
CA ASN A 21 -12.78 12.46 5.24
C ASN A 21 -14.09 13.16 4.87
N LYS A 22 -14.86 13.59 5.86
CA LYS A 22 -16.08 14.38 5.64
C LYS A 22 -15.76 15.77 5.07
N ARG A 23 -14.71 16.44 5.55
CA ARG A 23 -14.22 17.71 4.97
C ARG A 23 -13.87 17.54 3.48
N LEU A 24 -13.13 16.49 3.14
CA LEU A 24 -12.72 16.17 1.78
C LEU A 24 -13.93 15.86 0.88
N GLN A 25 -14.95 15.15 1.38
CA GLN A 25 -16.19 14.93 0.64
C GLN A 25 -16.96 16.23 0.37
N LEU A 26 -17.02 17.12 1.35
CA LEU A 26 -17.62 18.45 1.16
C LEU A 26 -16.83 19.27 0.14
N LYS A 27 -15.50 19.25 0.21
CA LYS A 27 -14.61 19.90 -0.77
C LYS A 27 -14.83 19.39 -2.19
N ALA A 28 -15.01 18.08 -2.36
CA ALA A 28 -15.24 17.46 -3.66
C ALA A 28 -16.59 17.83 -4.29
N ARG A 29 -17.63 18.01 -3.46
CA ARG A 29 -19.02 18.21 -3.93
C ARG A 29 -19.46 19.67 -3.97
N CYS A 30 -18.85 20.53 -3.15
CA CYS A 30 -19.30 21.90 -2.94
C CYS A 30 -18.17 22.89 -3.25
N SER A 31 -18.22 23.53 -4.41
CA SER A 31 -17.24 24.54 -4.84
C SER A 31 -17.14 25.72 -3.86
N SER A 32 -18.25 26.11 -3.23
CA SER A 32 -18.30 27.18 -2.22
C SER A 32 -17.55 26.85 -0.92
N ILE A 33 -17.39 25.56 -0.59
CA ILE A 33 -16.66 25.11 0.61
C ILE A 33 -15.17 24.88 0.29
N LYS A 34 -14.81 24.69 -0.98
CA LYS A 34 -13.45 24.34 -1.40
C LYS A 34 -12.40 25.31 -0.84
N GLN A 35 -12.62 26.61 -1.00
CA GLN A 35 -11.68 27.63 -0.52
C GLN A 35 -11.64 27.72 1.01
N LEU A 36 -12.80 27.62 1.65
CA LEU A 36 -12.87 27.61 3.11
C LEU A 36 -12.12 26.41 3.70
N GLU A 37 -12.34 25.22 3.16
CA GLU A 37 -11.65 23.99 3.60
C GLU A 37 -10.14 24.13 3.49
N SER A 38 -9.66 24.69 2.38
CA SER A 38 -8.24 24.97 2.14
C SER A 38 -7.62 25.98 3.12
N ASN A 39 -8.40 26.96 3.58
CA ASN A 39 -7.95 27.99 4.52
C ASN A 39 -7.97 27.53 5.98
N VAL A 40 -8.87 26.61 6.33
CA VAL A 40 -8.94 26.06 7.68
C VAL A 40 -7.74 25.16 7.93
N PRO A 41 -6.96 25.40 9.01
CA PRO A 41 -5.82 24.56 9.37
C PRO A 41 -6.18 23.07 9.37
N LEU A 42 -5.27 22.27 8.81
CA LEU A 42 -5.41 20.83 8.76
C LEU A 42 -4.59 20.22 9.89
N GLU A 43 -5.27 19.52 10.80
CA GLU A 43 -4.68 18.79 11.90
C GLU A 43 -4.80 17.28 11.62
N ILE A 44 -3.67 16.59 11.61
CA ILE A 44 -3.56 15.16 11.31
C ILE A 44 -2.83 14.49 12.47
N ASP A 45 -3.42 13.46 13.07
CA ASP A 45 -2.78 12.66 14.11
C ASP A 45 -1.71 11.74 13.53
N THR A 46 -1.98 11.11 12.39
CA THR A 46 -1.03 10.22 11.73
C THR A 46 -1.11 10.38 10.22
N LEU A 47 0.01 10.71 9.59
CA LEU A 47 0.20 10.75 8.15
C LEU A 47 1.25 9.71 7.79
N ASP A 48 0.86 8.70 7.01
CA ASP A 48 1.70 7.56 6.68
C ASP A 48 1.78 7.35 5.17
N PHE A 49 3.01 7.33 4.67
CA PHE A 49 3.36 7.10 3.27
C PHE A 49 4.08 5.75 3.07
N TYR A 50 3.95 4.81 4.00
CA TYR A 50 4.59 3.49 3.91
C TYR A 50 3.91 2.60 2.85
N GLY A 51 4.74 2.06 1.94
CA GLY A 51 4.31 1.13 0.90
C GLY A 51 3.63 1.79 -0.31
N ASP A 52 2.52 1.20 -0.75
CA ASP A 52 1.74 1.56 -1.95
C ASP A 52 0.45 2.34 -1.64
N HIS A 53 0.27 2.76 -0.38
CA HIS A 53 -0.95 3.40 0.10
C HIS A 53 -0.63 4.62 0.97
N LEU A 54 -1.61 5.53 1.05
CA LEU A 54 -1.59 6.68 1.94
C LEU A 54 -2.51 6.38 3.11
N VAL A 55 -2.05 6.53 4.35
CA VAL A 55 -2.93 6.46 5.53
C VAL A 55 -3.00 7.81 6.22
N VAL A 56 -4.20 8.30 6.46
CA VAL A 56 -4.45 9.56 7.20
C VAL A 56 -5.42 9.28 8.34
N ASN A 57 -4.98 9.48 9.58
CA ASN A 57 -5.73 9.18 10.81
C ASN A 57 -6.33 7.75 10.79
N GLY A 58 -5.55 6.77 10.30
CA GLY A 58 -5.97 5.38 10.15
C GLY A 58 -6.91 5.08 8.96
N THR A 59 -7.35 6.10 8.21
CA THR A 59 -8.08 5.88 6.96
C THR A 59 -7.09 5.58 5.84
N GLU A 60 -7.23 4.42 5.23
CA GLU A 60 -6.35 3.93 4.17
C GLU A 60 -6.91 4.34 2.79
N TYR A 61 -6.05 4.96 1.98
CA TYR A 61 -6.31 5.36 0.61
C TYR A 61 -5.39 4.57 -0.33
N ARG A 62 -6.00 3.82 -1.24
CA ARG A 62 -5.31 3.01 -2.26
C ARG A 62 -5.78 3.37 -3.65
N ILE A 63 -4.84 3.52 -4.57
CA ILE A 63 -5.12 3.75 -5.98
C ILE A 63 -4.61 2.57 -6.77
N GLY A 64 -5.49 1.91 -7.52
CA GLY A 64 -5.11 0.84 -8.45
C GLY A 64 -5.82 0.99 -9.79
N VAL A 65 -5.32 0.29 -10.80
CA VAL A 65 -5.94 0.20 -12.13
C VAL A 65 -6.81 -1.05 -12.19
N ILE A 66 -8.01 -0.90 -12.73
CA ILE A 66 -8.87 -2.03 -13.08
C ILE A 66 -9.20 -2.00 -14.57
N GLN A 67 -9.37 -3.18 -15.16
CA GLN A 67 -9.97 -3.29 -16.47
C GLN A 67 -11.49 -3.17 -16.34
N LYS A 68 -12.11 -2.38 -17.21
CA LYS A 68 -13.56 -2.31 -17.34
C LYS A 68 -14.06 -3.51 -18.15
N TRP A 69 -15.07 -4.17 -17.63
CA TRP A 69 -15.68 -5.35 -18.24
C TRP A 69 -17.18 -5.09 -18.46
N PRO A 70 -17.78 -5.62 -19.54
CA PRO A 70 -19.23 -5.76 -19.62
C PRO A 70 -19.73 -6.62 -18.45
N ASN A 71 -20.80 -6.18 -17.76
CA ASN A 71 -21.25 -6.74 -16.48
C ASN A 71 -21.47 -8.27 -16.48
N SER A 72 -21.75 -8.89 -17.62
CA SER A 72 -22.01 -10.33 -17.75
C SER A 72 -20.76 -11.21 -17.90
N GLN A 73 -19.55 -10.65 -18.02
CA GLN A 73 -18.35 -11.40 -18.42
C GLN A 73 -17.13 -11.26 -17.49
N VAL A 74 -17.27 -10.67 -16.29
CA VAL A 74 -16.13 -10.41 -15.40
C VAL A 74 -15.45 -11.71 -14.93
N PRO A 75 -14.19 -11.98 -15.31
CA PRO A 75 -13.49 -13.19 -14.86
C PRO A 75 -13.22 -13.19 -13.36
N ASN A 76 -13.11 -14.37 -12.74
CA ASN A 76 -12.84 -14.47 -11.29
C ASN A 76 -11.55 -13.79 -10.86
N TYR A 77 -10.50 -13.77 -11.69
CA TYR A 77 -9.27 -13.03 -11.37
C TYR A 77 -9.53 -11.52 -11.29
N ALA A 78 -10.36 -10.97 -12.19
CA ALA A 78 -10.71 -9.55 -12.21
C ALA A 78 -11.61 -9.17 -11.03
N LYS A 79 -12.52 -10.06 -10.61
CA LYS A 79 -13.30 -9.90 -9.37
C LYS A 79 -12.38 -9.82 -8.13
N LEU A 80 -11.41 -10.72 -8.03
CA LEU A 80 -10.44 -10.73 -6.94
C LEU A 80 -9.56 -9.47 -6.96
N GLU A 81 -9.16 -8.99 -8.15
CA GLU A 81 -8.41 -7.74 -8.29
C GLU A 81 -9.21 -6.53 -7.81
N LEU A 82 -10.47 -6.40 -8.23
CA LEU A 82 -11.38 -5.36 -7.76
C LEU A 82 -11.52 -5.37 -6.23
N MET A 83 -11.65 -6.55 -5.62
CA MET A 83 -11.71 -6.70 -4.16
C MET A 83 -10.42 -6.29 -3.44
N ASN A 84 -9.29 -6.41 -4.12
CA ASN A 84 -7.96 -6.02 -3.65
C ASN A 84 -7.60 -4.55 -3.92
N GLY A 85 -8.48 -3.78 -4.58
CA GLY A 85 -8.22 -2.37 -4.90
C GLY A 85 -7.55 -2.16 -6.26
N GLY A 86 -7.52 -3.19 -7.12
CA GLY A 86 -6.97 -3.14 -8.47
C GLY A 86 -5.51 -3.56 -8.58
N CYS A 87 -4.89 -3.21 -9.71
CA CYS A 87 -3.47 -3.39 -9.98
C CYS A 87 -2.70 -2.12 -9.64
N PHE A 88 -1.68 -2.21 -8.80
CA PHE A 88 -0.89 -1.06 -8.34
C PHE A 88 0.34 -0.77 -9.22
N ASN A 89 0.45 -1.44 -10.36
CA ASN A 89 1.40 -1.14 -11.42
C ASN A 89 0.67 -0.55 -12.61
N ASP A 90 1.36 0.29 -13.35
CA ASP A 90 0.88 0.76 -14.63
C ASP A 90 0.65 -0.40 -15.59
N LEU A 91 -0.34 -0.24 -16.46
CA LEU A 91 -0.72 -1.24 -17.45
C LEU A 91 -0.46 -0.68 -18.84
N ASN A 92 0.10 -1.50 -19.72
CA ASN A 92 0.14 -1.16 -21.14
C ASN A 92 -1.27 -1.28 -21.76
N GLU A 93 -1.37 -0.93 -23.03
CA GLU A 93 -2.62 -0.93 -23.79
C GLU A 93 -3.30 -2.31 -23.89
N PHE A 94 -2.58 -3.41 -23.63
CA PHE A 94 -3.11 -4.78 -23.61
C PHE A 94 -3.42 -5.31 -22.20
N GLY A 95 -3.09 -4.56 -21.14
CA GLY A 95 -3.31 -4.92 -19.73
C GLY A 95 -2.14 -5.61 -19.02
N ALA A 96 -0.98 -5.72 -19.68
CA ALA A 96 0.24 -6.23 -19.06
C ALA A 96 0.88 -5.15 -18.18
N ARG A 97 1.49 -5.57 -17.06
CA ARG A 97 2.15 -4.64 -16.14
C ARG A 97 3.37 -4.01 -16.80
N CYS A 98 3.47 -2.70 -16.72
CA CYS A 98 4.66 -1.94 -17.04
C CYS A 98 5.46 -1.74 -15.76
N SER A 99 6.75 -2.06 -15.82
CA SER A 99 7.72 -1.52 -14.88
C SER A 99 8.29 -0.26 -15.49
N ASP A 100 7.97 0.90 -14.90
CA ASP A 100 8.62 2.15 -15.30
C ASP A 100 10.11 2.06 -14.95
N GLU A 101 10.97 1.93 -15.97
CA GLU A 101 12.42 1.93 -15.81
C GLU A 101 12.94 3.35 -15.45
N SER A 102 12.18 4.38 -15.83
CA SER A 102 12.47 5.79 -15.57
C SER A 102 11.57 6.30 -14.46
N VAL A 103 12.09 6.55 -13.27
CA VAL A 103 11.30 7.27 -12.26
C VAL A 103 11.11 8.72 -12.72
N ASP A 104 10.01 8.97 -13.42
CA ASP A 104 9.57 10.31 -13.82
C ASP A 104 9.24 11.09 -12.54
N LEU A 105 10.12 12.01 -12.13
CA LEU A 105 9.86 12.89 -10.98
C LEU A 105 9.06 14.10 -11.44
N MET A 106 7.95 14.36 -10.75
CA MET A 106 7.14 15.56 -10.93
C MET A 106 7.62 16.65 -9.96
N PRO A 107 7.39 17.94 -10.28
CA PRO A 107 7.68 19.02 -9.34
C PRO A 107 7.02 18.78 -7.97
N GLY A 108 7.80 18.93 -6.90
CA GLY A 108 7.37 18.66 -5.52
C GLY A 108 7.57 17.22 -5.04
N ASP A 109 7.88 16.26 -5.92
CA ASP A 109 8.10 14.88 -5.48
C ASP A 109 9.35 14.72 -4.61
N ILE A 110 9.27 13.83 -3.62
CA ILE A 110 10.39 13.47 -2.75
C ILE A 110 10.85 12.06 -3.10
N ASP A 111 12.02 11.97 -3.72
CA ASP A 111 12.60 10.68 -4.09
C ASP A 111 13.30 10.03 -2.89
N MET A 112 12.59 9.17 -2.15
CA MET A 112 13.16 8.44 -1.03
C MET A 112 13.95 7.20 -1.46
N MET A 113 13.82 6.77 -2.72
CA MET A 113 14.44 5.53 -3.21
C MET A 113 15.97 5.59 -3.13
N LYS A 114 16.58 4.56 -2.53
CA LYS A 114 18.05 4.38 -2.53
C LYS A 114 18.56 3.77 -3.84
N LYS A 115 17.81 2.81 -4.39
CA LYS A 115 18.14 2.12 -5.64
C LYS A 115 16.92 2.14 -6.55
N ARG A 116 17.14 2.53 -7.81
CA ARG A 116 16.15 2.31 -8.86
C ARG A 116 15.97 0.80 -9.04
N PRO A 117 14.75 0.27 -9.06
CA PRO A 117 14.56 -1.13 -9.37
C PRO A 117 15.00 -1.35 -10.82
N ARG A 118 15.99 -2.22 -11.02
CA ARG A 118 16.40 -2.69 -12.34
C ARG A 118 15.39 -3.73 -12.82
N TYR A 119 14.20 -3.31 -13.18
CA TYR A 119 13.32 -4.20 -13.92
C TYR A 119 13.80 -4.22 -15.36
N LYS A 120 13.91 -5.40 -15.96
CA LYS A 120 13.96 -5.49 -17.41
C LYS A 120 12.57 -5.09 -17.90
N ASP A 121 12.49 -4.10 -18.77
CA ASP A 121 11.27 -3.70 -19.44
C ASP A 121 10.53 -4.93 -19.99
N PRO A 122 9.31 -5.24 -19.50
CA PRO A 122 8.52 -6.33 -20.04
C PRO A 122 8.07 -6.07 -21.48
N ARG A 123 8.33 -4.91 -22.09
CA ARG A 123 8.24 -4.71 -23.56
C ARG A 123 9.29 -5.54 -24.30
N ILE A 124 10.37 -5.98 -23.64
CA ILE A 124 11.36 -6.93 -24.14
C ILE A 124 10.92 -8.34 -23.72
N ILE A 125 9.81 -8.83 -24.28
CA ILE A 125 9.49 -10.27 -24.22
C ILE A 125 10.21 -10.92 -25.40
N PRO A 126 11.25 -11.75 -25.20
CA PRO A 126 11.97 -12.40 -26.30
C PRO A 126 11.14 -13.49 -27.01
N ASN A 127 9.99 -13.90 -26.46
CA ASN A 127 9.18 -14.98 -27.00
C ASN A 127 8.02 -14.49 -27.88
N PRO A 128 7.78 -15.12 -29.05
CA PRO A 128 6.55 -14.97 -29.83
C PRO A 128 5.28 -15.10 -28.99
N VAL A 129 4.26 -14.28 -29.29
CA VAL A 129 3.01 -14.21 -28.51
C VAL A 129 2.28 -15.57 -28.46
N ASP A 130 2.35 -16.37 -29.51
CA ASP A 130 1.71 -17.69 -29.54
C ASP A 130 2.36 -18.71 -28.58
N ILE A 131 3.69 -18.67 -28.43
CA ILE A 131 4.43 -19.48 -27.45
C ILE A 131 4.02 -19.07 -26.03
N ASP A 132 3.94 -17.75 -25.83
CA ASP A 132 3.56 -17.15 -24.55
C ASP A 132 2.10 -17.49 -24.15
N ILE A 133 1.19 -17.64 -25.13
CA ILE A 133 -0.18 -18.14 -24.93
C ILE A 133 -0.16 -19.61 -24.56
N ALA A 134 0.51 -20.45 -25.36
CA ALA A 134 0.55 -21.90 -25.16
C ALA A 134 1.12 -22.28 -23.77
N GLU A 135 2.19 -21.62 -23.33
CA GLU A 135 2.80 -21.82 -22.01
C GLU A 135 1.80 -21.53 -20.87
N LYS A 136 1.04 -20.44 -20.98
CA LYS A 136 0.03 -20.07 -19.96
C LYS A 136 -1.13 -21.05 -19.94
N GLU A 137 -1.58 -21.49 -21.11
CA GLU A 137 -2.64 -22.51 -21.21
C GLU A 137 -2.20 -23.84 -20.59
N GLU A 138 -0.96 -24.26 -20.84
CA GLU A 138 -0.37 -25.44 -20.23
C GLU A 138 -0.26 -25.31 -18.71
N ASN A 139 0.23 -24.17 -18.21
CA ASN A 139 0.30 -23.88 -16.77
C ASN A 139 -1.09 -23.93 -16.11
N ILE A 140 -2.12 -23.33 -16.74
CA ILE A 140 -3.49 -23.39 -16.25
C ILE A 140 -4.00 -24.84 -16.21
N LYS A 141 -3.71 -25.63 -17.26
CA LYS A 141 -4.09 -27.04 -17.34
C LYS A 141 -3.41 -27.86 -16.24
N PHE A 142 -2.12 -27.62 -16.01
CA PHE A 142 -1.34 -28.24 -14.95
C PHE A 142 -1.93 -27.93 -13.57
N TYR A 143 -2.13 -26.65 -13.22
CA TYR A 143 -2.66 -26.28 -11.91
C TYR A 143 -4.08 -26.80 -11.66
N LYS A 144 -4.93 -26.86 -12.70
CA LYS A 144 -6.24 -27.49 -12.60
C LYS A 144 -6.12 -28.99 -12.31
N LYS A 145 -5.23 -29.71 -13.01
CA LYS A 145 -5.01 -31.15 -12.79
C LYS A 145 -4.52 -31.42 -11.37
N GLU A 146 -3.57 -30.64 -10.87
CA GLU A 146 -3.08 -30.78 -9.49
C GLU A 146 -4.16 -30.45 -8.46
N LEU A 147 -5.00 -29.44 -8.73
CA LEU A 147 -6.12 -29.08 -7.85
C LEU A 147 -7.14 -30.23 -7.77
N GLU A 148 -7.48 -30.86 -8.89
CA GLU A 148 -8.42 -31.98 -8.93
C GLU A 148 -7.86 -33.23 -8.23
N LYS A 149 -6.57 -33.55 -8.41
CA LYS A 149 -5.90 -34.62 -7.64
C LYS A 149 -6.01 -34.37 -6.14
N LEU A 150 -5.74 -33.14 -5.71
CA LEU A 150 -5.77 -32.79 -4.29
C LEU A 150 -7.19 -32.87 -3.73
N ARG A 151 -8.19 -32.43 -4.50
CA ARG A 151 -9.61 -32.53 -4.16
C ARG A 151 -10.12 -33.96 -4.09
N SER A 152 -9.59 -34.88 -4.90
CA SER A 152 -9.96 -36.30 -4.82
C SER A 152 -9.49 -36.97 -3.53
N VAL A 153 -8.38 -36.48 -2.93
CA VAL A 153 -7.81 -37.06 -1.70
C VAL A 153 -8.38 -36.38 -0.46
N TRP A 154 -8.52 -35.06 -0.49
CA TRP A 154 -8.84 -34.24 0.71
C TRP A 154 -10.23 -33.58 0.66
N GLY A 155 -11.03 -33.86 -0.37
CA GLY A 155 -12.35 -33.26 -0.56
C GLY A 155 -12.31 -31.92 -1.31
N THR A 156 -13.48 -31.54 -1.84
CA THR A 156 -13.65 -30.28 -2.58
C THR A 156 -14.15 -29.18 -1.65
N THR A 157 -13.34 -28.14 -1.49
CA THR A 157 -13.71 -26.92 -0.77
C THR A 157 -13.84 -25.76 -1.75
N ILE A 158 -14.94 -25.02 -1.64
CA ILE A 158 -15.15 -23.77 -2.38
C ILE A 158 -14.77 -22.62 -1.46
N PHE A 159 -13.75 -21.85 -1.85
CA PHE A 159 -13.30 -20.69 -1.10
C PHE A 159 -13.97 -19.43 -1.61
N SER A 160 -14.46 -18.61 -0.69
CA SER A 160 -14.87 -17.24 -0.98
C SER A 160 -13.68 -16.38 -1.43
N PHE A 161 -13.96 -15.27 -2.11
CA PHE A 161 -12.91 -14.34 -2.49
C PHE A 161 -12.25 -13.68 -1.27
N ASP A 162 -12.98 -13.46 -0.18
CA ASP A 162 -12.43 -12.92 1.07
C ASP A 162 -11.44 -13.89 1.71
N GLU A 163 -11.76 -15.19 1.75
CA GLU A 163 -10.80 -16.21 2.22
C GLU A 163 -9.54 -16.26 1.36
N LEU A 164 -9.69 -16.22 0.03
CA LEU A 164 -8.56 -16.20 -0.89
C LEU A 164 -7.72 -14.93 -0.73
N LYS A 165 -8.37 -13.79 -0.48
CA LYS A 165 -7.72 -12.50 -0.23
C LYS A 165 -6.91 -12.51 1.07
N GLU A 166 -7.51 -12.95 2.18
CA GLU A 166 -6.82 -13.02 3.47
C GLU A 166 -5.68 -14.05 3.44
N PHE A 167 -5.89 -15.18 2.76
CA PHE A 167 -4.83 -16.15 2.52
C PHE A 167 -3.68 -15.55 1.70
N LYS A 168 -3.98 -14.83 0.62
CA LYS A 168 -2.99 -14.14 -0.21
C LYS A 168 -2.18 -13.12 0.60
N LYS A 169 -2.86 -12.35 1.47
CA LYS A 169 -2.27 -11.34 2.35
C LYS A 169 -1.33 -11.95 3.40
N LYS A 170 -1.78 -12.99 4.09
CA LYS A 170 -1.01 -13.65 5.16
C LYS A 170 0.29 -14.30 4.65
N ASN A 171 0.26 -14.78 3.41
CA ASN A 171 1.34 -15.56 2.81
C ASN A 171 2.23 -14.75 1.87
N ASP A 172 2.13 -13.42 1.95
CA ASP A 172 2.94 -12.46 1.21
C ASP A 172 2.97 -12.72 -0.30
N ILE A 173 1.83 -13.11 -0.88
CA ILE A 173 1.65 -13.17 -2.34
C ILE A 173 1.25 -11.76 -2.85
N PHE A 174 1.78 -10.72 -2.20
CA PHE A 174 1.72 -9.34 -2.63
C PHE A 174 2.99 -9.10 -3.44
N TYR A 175 2.85 -9.04 -4.76
CA TYR A 175 3.90 -8.63 -5.70
C TYR A 175 5.01 -9.60 -6.07
N ASP A 176 5.50 -9.35 -7.27
CA ASP A 176 6.51 -10.07 -8.03
C ASP A 176 7.93 -9.74 -7.52
N LYS A 177 8.18 -9.91 -6.21
CA LYS A 177 9.51 -9.71 -5.64
C LYS A 177 9.97 -10.91 -4.82
N HIS A 178 11.24 -11.22 -5.03
CA HIS A 178 11.99 -12.32 -4.47
C HIS A 178 11.99 -12.39 -2.95
N TYR A 179 10.98 -13.03 -2.36
CA TYR A 179 11.10 -13.68 -1.05
C TYR A 179 10.32 -15.00 -1.04
N ALA A 180 10.59 -15.85 -2.04
CA ALA A 180 10.42 -17.29 -1.86
C ALA A 180 11.52 -17.78 -0.92
N ASN A 181 11.52 -17.38 0.35
CA ASN A 181 12.26 -18.06 1.40
C ASN A 181 11.87 -17.59 2.80
N ARG A 182 11.41 -18.57 3.60
CA ARG A 182 11.29 -18.59 5.06
C ARG A 182 10.11 -17.84 5.69
N ARG A 183 8.94 -18.48 5.62
CA ARG A 183 8.27 -18.92 6.86
C ARG A 183 7.91 -20.39 6.70
N GLY A 184 8.61 -21.24 7.45
CA GLY A 184 8.19 -22.62 7.63
C GLY A 184 6.81 -22.60 8.27
N TYR A 185 5.83 -23.19 7.59
CA TYR A 185 4.56 -23.49 8.24
C TYR A 185 4.85 -24.61 9.24
N SER A 186 4.82 -24.26 10.52
CA SER A 186 4.51 -25.25 11.54
C SER A 186 2.99 -25.31 11.63
N ALA A 187 2.39 -26.23 10.89
CA ALA A 187 1.00 -26.62 11.06
C ALA A 187 0.98 -28.13 11.27
N ASN A 188 0.67 -28.56 12.48
CA ASN A 188 0.60 -29.98 12.89
C ASN A 188 -0.60 -30.75 12.26
N ASN A 189 -1.17 -30.30 11.14
CA ASN A 189 -2.34 -30.94 10.49
C ASN A 189 -2.22 -30.95 8.96
N LYS A 190 -2.14 -32.16 8.37
CA LYS A 190 -2.08 -32.41 6.92
C LYS A 190 -3.31 -31.92 6.14
N GLU A 191 -4.48 -31.89 6.78
CA GLU A 191 -5.72 -31.40 6.17
C GLU A 191 -5.67 -29.89 5.92
N GLN A 192 -5.15 -29.12 6.88
CA GLN A 192 -4.99 -27.68 6.74
C GLN A 192 -3.96 -27.33 5.66
N GLU A 193 -2.87 -28.10 5.58
CA GLU A 193 -1.89 -27.97 4.51
C GLU A 193 -2.52 -28.21 3.14
N ALA A 194 -3.37 -29.23 3.00
CA ALA A 194 -4.10 -29.50 1.77
C ALA A 194 -5.01 -28.32 1.39
N LEU A 195 -5.77 -27.75 2.32
CA LEU A 195 -6.61 -26.57 2.05
C LEU A 195 -5.78 -25.36 1.60
N ASP A 196 -4.63 -25.13 2.22
CA ASP A 196 -3.74 -24.03 1.86
C ASP A 196 -3.12 -24.23 0.46
N VAL A 197 -2.78 -25.47 0.10
CA VAL A 197 -2.32 -25.80 -1.26
C VAL A 197 -3.45 -25.62 -2.28
N GLN A 198 -4.70 -26.01 -1.96
CA GLN A 198 -5.84 -25.73 -2.84
C GLN A 198 -6.01 -24.22 -3.10
N LYS A 199 -5.93 -23.38 -2.06
CA LYS A 199 -5.98 -21.91 -2.19
C LYS A 199 -4.84 -21.38 -3.06
N LYS A 200 -3.61 -21.88 -2.88
CA LYS A 200 -2.45 -21.51 -3.73
C LYS A 200 -2.68 -21.85 -5.20
N LEU A 201 -3.17 -23.04 -5.50
CA LEU A 201 -3.46 -23.48 -6.88
C LEU A 201 -4.53 -22.61 -7.53
N ILE A 202 -5.60 -22.27 -6.81
CA ILE A 202 -6.65 -21.37 -7.31
C ILE A 202 -6.09 -19.98 -7.62
N LEU A 203 -5.26 -19.41 -6.73
CA LEU A 203 -4.61 -18.12 -6.94
C LEU A 203 -3.63 -18.15 -8.14
N ASN A 204 -2.89 -19.25 -8.33
CA ASN A 204 -2.03 -19.44 -9.49
C ASN A 204 -2.82 -19.52 -10.80
N ILE A 205 -3.96 -20.23 -10.81
CA ILE A 205 -4.88 -20.25 -11.96
C ILE A 205 -5.36 -18.83 -12.28
N PHE A 206 -5.72 -18.04 -11.27
CA PHE A 206 -6.13 -16.64 -11.49
C PHE A 206 -5.00 -15.78 -12.05
N ARG A 207 -3.76 -15.94 -11.54
CA ARG A 207 -2.57 -15.23 -12.04
C ARG A 207 -2.33 -15.55 -13.52
N GLU A 208 -2.33 -16.83 -13.89
CA GLU A 208 -2.07 -17.25 -15.27
C GLU A 208 -3.22 -16.85 -16.22
N LYS A 209 -4.48 -16.93 -15.77
CA LYS A 209 -5.61 -16.41 -16.56
C LYS A 209 -5.51 -14.91 -16.84
N ARG A 210 -5.08 -14.11 -15.85
CA ARG A 210 -4.85 -12.68 -16.04
C ARG A 210 -3.80 -12.44 -17.12
N LYS A 211 -2.66 -13.14 -17.03
CA LYS A 211 -1.59 -13.01 -18.04
C LYS A 211 -2.03 -13.50 -19.42
N LEU A 212 -2.80 -14.60 -19.48
CA LEU A 212 -3.30 -15.18 -20.73
C LEU A 212 -4.21 -14.19 -21.44
N GLN A 213 -5.09 -13.52 -20.70
CA GLN A 213 -5.92 -12.46 -21.26
C GLN A 213 -5.08 -11.34 -21.89
N CYS A 214 -3.97 -10.95 -21.25
CA CYS A 214 -3.07 -9.93 -21.81
C CYS A 214 -2.43 -10.39 -23.12
N SER A 215 -1.99 -11.65 -23.20
CA SER A 215 -1.39 -12.22 -24.41
C SER A 215 -2.42 -12.37 -25.55
N ILE A 216 -3.65 -12.78 -25.24
CA ILE A 216 -4.77 -12.81 -26.19
C ILE A 216 -5.08 -11.41 -26.71
N ASN A 217 -5.19 -10.41 -25.81
CA ASN A 217 -5.41 -9.02 -26.20
C ASN A 217 -4.33 -8.53 -27.17
N LYS A 218 -3.06 -8.86 -26.90
CA LYS A 218 -1.92 -8.52 -27.77
C LYS A 218 -2.00 -9.21 -29.14
N ARG A 219 -2.31 -10.51 -29.18
CA ARG A 219 -2.44 -11.28 -30.44
C ARG A 219 -3.58 -10.73 -31.31
N ASP A 220 -4.72 -10.45 -30.69
CA ASP A 220 -5.95 -10.06 -31.37
C ASP A 220 -6.08 -8.53 -31.51
N ASN A 221 -5.05 -7.78 -31.09
CA ASN A 221 -5.01 -6.32 -31.10
C ASN A 221 -6.19 -5.64 -30.37
N ILE A 222 -6.65 -6.26 -29.28
CA ILE A 222 -7.75 -5.77 -28.44
C ILE A 222 -7.17 -4.82 -27.40
N HIS A 223 -7.75 -3.63 -27.29
CA HIS A 223 -7.34 -2.59 -26.36
C HIS A 223 -8.41 -2.41 -25.28
N PRO A 224 -8.27 -3.01 -24.09
CA PRO A 224 -9.28 -2.87 -23.05
C PRO A 224 -9.34 -1.44 -22.50
N GLU A 225 -10.53 -1.02 -22.09
CA GLU A 225 -10.68 0.21 -21.33
C GLU A 225 -10.25 -0.03 -19.87
N PHE A 226 -9.41 0.85 -19.34
CA PHE A 226 -8.93 0.82 -17.97
C PHE A 226 -9.42 2.03 -17.18
N LEU A 227 -9.70 1.82 -15.89
CA LEU A 227 -10.14 2.85 -14.96
C LEU A 227 -9.20 2.88 -13.75
N VAL A 228 -9.04 4.07 -13.18
CA VAL A 228 -8.44 4.24 -11.86
C VAL A 228 -9.51 3.93 -10.82
N LEU A 229 -9.16 3.13 -9.82
CA LEU A 229 -9.97 2.80 -8.67
C LEU A 229 -9.31 3.39 -7.42
N LEU A 230 -9.97 4.38 -6.82
CA LEU A 230 -9.65 4.85 -5.48
C LEU A 230 -10.43 4.01 -4.47
N THR A 231 -9.74 3.27 -3.62
CA THR A 231 -10.32 2.54 -2.48
C THR A 231 -9.99 3.30 -1.20
N MET A 232 -11.04 3.68 -0.46
CA MET A 232 -10.94 4.27 0.87
C MET A 232 -11.44 3.26 1.89
N LYS A 233 -10.64 2.97 2.92
CA LYS A 233 -11.03 2.09 4.01
C LYS A 233 -10.88 2.82 5.35
N SER A 234 -11.99 3.00 6.05
CA SER A 234 -11.98 3.66 7.36
C SER A 234 -11.38 2.74 8.44
N PRO A 235 -10.96 3.31 9.58
CA PRO A 235 -10.60 2.53 10.77
C PRO A 235 -11.71 1.60 11.27
N THR A 236 -12.98 1.96 11.02
CA THR A 236 -14.15 1.14 11.39
C THR A 236 -14.40 -0.02 10.43
N GLY A 237 -13.65 -0.10 9.32
CA GLY A 237 -13.79 -1.13 8.30
C GLY A 237 -14.74 -0.78 7.16
N GLU A 238 -15.37 0.40 7.18
CA GLU A 238 -16.19 0.89 6.08
C GLU A 238 -15.33 1.07 4.83
N LYS A 239 -15.74 0.44 3.73
CA LYS A 239 -15.05 0.52 2.43
C LYS A 239 -15.86 1.37 1.47
N ARG A 240 -15.25 2.38 0.88
CA ARG A 240 -15.80 3.19 -0.22
C ARG A 240 -14.89 3.10 -1.43
N VAL A 241 -15.48 3.18 -2.61
CA VAL A 241 -14.74 3.16 -3.87
C VAL A 241 -15.19 4.28 -4.78
N GLU A 242 -14.25 4.89 -5.48
CA GLU A 242 -14.50 5.88 -6.52
C GLU A 242 -13.71 5.51 -7.77
N TYR A 243 -14.26 5.83 -8.94
CA TYR A 243 -13.66 5.52 -10.24
C TYR A 243 -13.23 6.80 -10.94
N GLY A 244 -12.06 6.77 -11.56
CA GLY A 244 -11.48 7.87 -12.32
C GLY A 244 -10.94 7.43 -13.67
N LYS A 245 -10.61 8.41 -14.51
CA LYS A 245 -9.95 8.18 -15.80
C LYS A 245 -8.51 7.70 -15.59
N TYR A 246 -8.12 6.62 -16.26
CA TYR A 246 -6.72 6.19 -16.31
C TYR A 246 -5.99 6.88 -17.47
N THR A 247 -4.85 7.50 -17.16
CA THR A 247 -4.02 8.23 -18.13
C THR A 247 -2.82 7.41 -18.64
N GLY A 248 -2.67 6.16 -18.18
CA GLY A 248 -1.47 5.34 -18.41
C GLY A 248 -0.40 5.48 -17.33
N LYS A 249 -0.55 6.46 -16.41
CA LYS A 249 0.38 6.72 -15.31
C LYS A 249 -0.37 6.80 -13.97
N LEU A 250 -0.22 5.78 -13.14
CA LEU A 250 -0.84 5.69 -11.80
C LEU A 250 -0.35 6.80 -10.88
N HIS A 251 0.92 7.19 -11.03
CA HIS A 251 1.53 8.23 -10.20
C HIS A 251 0.89 9.61 -10.41
N ASP A 252 0.28 9.89 -11.57
CA ASP A 252 -0.52 11.11 -11.78
C ASP A 252 -1.73 11.13 -10.84
N SER A 253 -2.41 9.98 -10.71
CA SER A 253 -3.57 9.85 -9.82
C SER A 253 -3.17 9.91 -8.35
N GLN A 254 -2.02 9.34 -7.99
CA GLN A 254 -1.44 9.46 -6.65
C GLN A 254 -1.12 10.92 -6.32
N LYS A 255 -0.41 11.62 -7.22
CA LYS A 255 -0.12 13.05 -7.08
C LYS A 255 -1.40 13.87 -6.96
N GLY A 256 -2.41 13.59 -7.78
CA GLY A 256 -3.71 14.23 -7.74
C GLY A 256 -4.41 14.05 -6.39
N LEU A 257 -4.41 12.83 -5.83
CA LEU A 257 -4.98 12.55 -4.52
C LEU A 257 -4.24 13.30 -3.40
N LEU A 258 -2.91 13.22 -3.35
CA LEU A 258 -2.14 13.94 -2.34
C LEU A 258 -2.33 15.45 -2.45
N SER A 259 -2.41 15.98 -3.67
CA SER A 259 -2.68 17.39 -3.92
C SER A 259 -4.09 17.79 -3.49
N PHE A 260 -5.09 16.93 -3.68
CA PHE A 260 -6.45 17.18 -3.21
C PHE A 260 -6.55 17.26 -1.68
N ILE A 261 -5.82 16.38 -0.99
CA ILE A 261 -5.84 16.28 0.49
C ILE A 261 -4.99 17.37 1.14
N LEU A 262 -3.73 17.49 0.72
CA LEU A 262 -2.68 18.28 1.36
C LEU A 262 -2.32 19.57 0.62
N GLY A 263 -2.75 19.72 -0.63
CA GLY A 263 -2.43 20.88 -1.47
C GLY A 263 -3.37 22.05 -1.27
N ASP A 264 -3.03 23.17 -1.91
CA ASP A 264 -3.79 24.43 -1.89
C ASP A 264 -4.07 24.94 -0.46
N ARG A 265 -3.16 24.71 0.48
CA ARG A 265 -3.25 25.18 1.87
C ARG A 265 -2.51 26.50 2.01
N SER A 266 -3.13 27.47 2.68
CA SER A 266 -2.52 28.76 3.01
C SER A 266 -1.59 28.72 4.22
N CYS A 267 -1.63 27.62 4.99
CA CYS A 267 -0.84 27.40 6.19
C CYS A 267 -0.22 25.99 6.22
N SER A 268 0.84 25.82 7.00
CA SER A 268 1.48 24.52 7.24
C SER A 268 0.46 23.53 7.80
N VAL A 269 0.50 22.29 7.31
CA VAL A 269 -0.33 21.19 7.83
C VAL A 269 0.29 20.70 9.13
N ASN A 270 -0.49 20.69 10.21
CA ASN A 270 -0.05 20.18 11.50
C ASN A 270 -0.20 18.66 11.52
N VAL A 271 0.91 17.95 11.71
CA VAL A 271 0.93 16.49 11.74
C VAL A 271 1.57 16.05 13.05
N LYS A 272 0.86 15.28 13.88
CA LYS A 272 1.43 14.77 15.12
C LYS A 272 2.50 13.72 14.81
N LYS A 273 2.19 12.69 14.01
CA LYS A 273 3.15 11.65 13.62
C LYS A 273 3.23 11.49 12.09
N LEU A 274 4.43 11.62 11.54
CA LEU A 274 4.75 11.33 10.14
C LEU A 274 5.49 10.00 10.03
N ILE A 275 4.96 9.08 9.22
CA ILE A 275 5.54 7.76 8.95
C ILE A 275 5.92 7.68 7.48
N LEU A 276 7.15 7.23 7.20
CA LEU A 276 7.72 7.20 5.86
C LEU A 276 8.43 5.88 5.58
N SER A 277 8.34 5.42 4.33
CA SER A 277 9.23 4.40 3.78
C SER A 277 10.41 5.05 3.06
N ASN A 278 11.58 4.40 3.08
CA ASN A 278 12.74 4.78 2.26
C ASN A 278 12.78 4.08 0.87
N GLU A 279 11.64 3.54 0.41
CA GLU A 279 11.58 2.67 -0.77
C GLU A 279 10.69 3.19 -1.91
N SER A 280 10.08 4.36 -1.76
CA SER A 280 9.13 4.93 -2.72
C SER A 280 9.41 6.41 -3.04
N VAL A 281 8.79 6.90 -4.11
CA VAL A 281 8.72 8.36 -4.35
C VAL A 281 7.45 8.86 -3.70
N ILE A 282 7.56 9.86 -2.84
CA ILE A 282 6.41 10.50 -2.20
C ILE A 282 5.93 11.64 -3.11
N ARG A 283 4.74 11.47 -3.68
CA ARG A 283 4.16 12.36 -4.70
C ARG A 283 3.45 13.58 -4.09
N VAL A 284 4.12 14.34 -3.23
CA VAL A 284 3.51 15.45 -2.46
C VAL A 284 3.23 16.70 -3.31
N PRO A 285 2.21 17.52 -3.00
CA PRO A 285 1.95 18.76 -3.74
C PRO A 285 3.11 19.76 -3.66
N ILE A 286 3.22 20.62 -4.68
CA ILE A 286 4.21 21.70 -4.73
C ILE A 286 3.95 22.66 -3.56
N GLY A 287 5.03 23.06 -2.87
CA GLY A 287 4.94 24.03 -1.78
C GLY A 287 4.38 23.49 -0.46
N LEU A 288 4.16 22.16 -0.35
CA LEU A 288 3.71 21.55 0.90
C LEU A 288 4.65 21.90 2.05
N LYS A 289 4.07 22.36 3.16
CA LYS A 289 4.75 22.54 4.44
C LYS A 289 4.06 21.75 5.54
N LEU A 290 4.82 20.92 6.25
CA LEU A 290 4.38 20.08 7.35
C LEU A 290 5.03 20.53 8.65
N LYS A 291 4.22 20.82 9.66
CA LYS A 291 4.67 20.98 11.02
C LYS A 291 4.51 19.66 11.76
N ILE A 292 5.61 18.94 11.96
CA ILE A 292 5.60 17.59 12.55
C ILE A 292 6.06 17.59 14.01
N GLN A 293 5.54 16.67 14.82
CA GLN A 293 6.04 16.44 16.20
C GLN A 293 6.85 15.15 16.31
N GLU A 294 6.42 14.10 15.61
CA GLU A 294 7.00 12.76 15.66
C GLU A 294 7.33 12.29 14.24
N LEU A 295 8.50 11.67 14.06
CA LEU A 295 8.94 11.12 12.78
C LEU A 295 9.32 9.65 12.95
N GLU A 296 8.74 8.78 12.12
CA GLU A 296 9.12 7.37 12.00
C GLU A 296 9.58 7.09 10.57
N ILE A 297 10.79 6.54 10.41
CA ILE A 297 11.32 6.09 9.13
C ILE A 297 11.47 4.57 9.16
N ILE A 298 10.59 3.89 8.43
CA ILE A 298 10.57 2.44 8.27
C ILE A 298 11.46 2.05 7.08
N SER A 299 12.27 1.00 7.28
CA SER A 299 13.18 0.46 6.26
C SER A 299 13.23 -1.06 6.35
N ASP A 300 12.82 -1.75 5.29
CA ASP A 300 12.73 -3.21 5.27
C ASP A 300 14.06 -3.86 4.89
N TYR A 301 14.88 -3.20 4.06
CA TYR A 301 16.07 -3.85 3.48
C TYR A 301 17.39 -3.12 3.67
N ASP A 302 17.43 -1.78 3.69
CA ASP A 302 18.70 -1.04 3.59
C ASP A 302 18.81 0.17 4.53
N LEU A 303 19.77 0.09 5.46
CA LEU A 303 20.08 1.15 6.42
C LEU A 303 20.80 2.31 5.72
N THR A 304 20.02 3.23 5.16
CA THR A 304 20.52 4.49 4.61
C THR A 304 20.89 5.44 5.76
N ARG A 305 21.90 6.30 5.55
CA ARG A 305 22.24 7.35 6.52
C ARG A 305 21.01 8.20 6.80
N PHE A 306 20.64 8.33 8.07
CA PHE A 306 19.50 9.13 8.49
C PHE A 306 19.59 10.56 7.93
N GLU A 307 20.76 11.18 8.02
CA GLU A 307 21.05 12.51 7.48
C GLU A 307 20.67 12.68 6.00
N VAL A 308 20.93 11.66 5.17
CA VAL A 308 20.59 11.70 3.73
C VAL A 308 19.08 11.65 3.53
N LEU A 309 18.37 10.82 4.29
CA LEU A 309 16.91 10.73 4.23
C LEU A 309 16.26 12.01 4.78
N PHE A 310 16.75 12.50 5.91
CA PHE A 310 16.22 13.69 6.56
C PHE A 310 16.43 14.95 5.70
N ASN A 311 17.59 15.10 5.05
CA ASN A 311 17.85 16.20 4.13
C ASN A 311 16.89 16.22 2.91
N LYS A 312 16.40 15.05 2.47
CA LYS A 312 15.36 14.98 1.44
C LYS A 312 13.99 15.49 1.92
N LEU A 313 13.73 15.42 3.22
CA LEU A 313 12.48 15.88 3.84
C LEU A 313 12.51 17.36 4.22
N LYS A 314 13.69 17.92 4.52
CA LYS A 314 13.85 19.34 4.88
C LYS A 314 13.02 20.33 4.04
N PRO A 315 12.93 20.20 2.69
CA PRO A 315 12.14 21.12 1.88
C PRO A 315 10.65 21.21 2.25
N ILE A 316 10.06 20.14 2.77
CA ILE A 316 8.64 20.09 3.15
C ILE A 316 8.40 20.27 4.64
N LEU A 317 9.44 20.26 5.48
CA LEU A 317 9.28 20.46 6.91
C LEU A 317 9.25 21.95 7.23
N ASP A 318 8.35 22.33 8.14
CA ASP A 318 8.34 23.62 8.80
C ASP A 318 9.47 23.65 9.83
N GLU A 319 10.21 24.76 9.91
CA GLU A 319 11.35 24.91 10.82
C GLU A 319 10.95 24.70 12.30
N SER A 320 9.70 25.03 12.64
CA SER A 320 9.16 24.81 13.99
C SER A 320 8.95 23.33 14.37
N SER A 321 9.20 22.41 13.44
CA SER A 321 9.19 20.96 13.70
C SER A 321 10.45 20.48 14.42
N ILE A 322 11.54 21.26 14.37
CA ILE A 322 12.84 20.88 14.93
C ILE A 322 13.08 21.66 16.24
N PRO A 323 13.50 20.99 17.33
CA PRO A 323 13.75 19.55 17.44
C PRO A 323 12.45 18.73 17.56
N LEU A 324 12.47 17.50 17.04
CA LEU A 324 11.29 16.62 17.06
C LEU A 324 11.00 16.12 18.48
N ARG A 325 9.73 15.98 18.85
CA ARG A 325 9.35 15.35 20.12
C ARG A 325 9.75 13.87 20.17
N SER A 326 9.64 13.18 19.05
CA SER A 326 10.03 11.76 18.91
C SER A 326 10.63 11.49 17.53
N LEU A 327 11.68 10.68 17.49
CA LEU A 327 12.34 10.26 16.26
C LEU A 327 12.65 8.76 16.33
N GLU A 328 12.01 7.98 15.45
CA GLU A 328 12.21 6.53 15.31
C GLU A 328 12.77 6.20 13.93
N PHE A 329 13.92 5.53 13.90
CA PHE A 329 14.53 5.07 12.65
C PHE A 329 15.47 3.90 12.93
N ARG A 330 15.63 3.02 11.95
CA ARG A 330 16.59 1.93 12.03
C ARG A 330 17.99 2.43 11.59
N SER A 331 18.98 2.35 12.48
CA SER A 331 20.38 2.62 12.13
C SER A 331 21.35 1.76 12.92
N ILE A 332 22.50 1.48 12.29
CA ILE A 332 23.67 0.84 12.91
C ILE A 332 24.78 1.87 13.22
N ARG A 333 24.58 3.15 12.89
CA ARG A 333 25.61 4.19 12.99
C ARG A 333 25.39 5.04 14.23
N VAL A 334 26.36 5.04 15.14
CA VAL A 334 26.31 5.85 16.38
C VAL A 334 26.13 7.35 16.10
N LYS A 335 26.69 7.86 14.99
CA LYS A 335 26.60 9.29 14.63
C LYS A 335 25.18 9.75 14.30
N ASP A 336 24.32 8.86 13.80
CA ASP A 336 22.94 9.24 13.44
C ASP A 336 22.10 9.61 14.68
N PHE A 337 22.45 9.07 15.87
CA PHE A 337 21.75 9.37 17.12
C PHE A 337 22.07 10.75 17.71
N ASN A 338 23.12 11.42 17.21
CA ASN A 338 23.53 12.77 17.64
C ASN A 338 23.02 13.87 16.68
N HIS A 339 22.09 13.56 15.79
CA HIS A 339 21.58 14.51 14.80
C HIS A 339 20.71 15.60 15.46
N GLU A 340 20.77 16.84 14.94
CA GLU A 340 20.06 18.04 15.48
C GLU A 340 18.54 17.87 15.62
N ALA A 341 17.96 17.03 14.75
CA ALA A 341 16.53 16.69 14.77
C ALA A 341 16.12 15.87 16.00
N ASN A 342 17.08 15.28 16.71
CA ASN A 342 16.85 14.44 17.88
C ASN A 342 16.86 15.30 19.16
N ASN A 343 15.75 15.33 19.88
CA ASN A 343 15.59 16.11 21.11
C ASN A 343 16.06 15.36 22.37
N THR A 344 16.32 14.05 22.28
CA THR A 344 16.67 13.22 23.43
C THR A 344 18.17 13.02 23.59
N THR A 345 18.71 13.61 24.65
CA THR A 345 19.87 13.08 25.36
C THR A 345 19.43 11.77 26.07
N LEU A 346 19.97 10.61 25.66
CA LEU A 346 19.93 9.25 26.29
C LEU A 346 18.76 8.29 25.98
N LEU A 347 19.06 7.21 25.24
CA LEU A 347 19.08 5.80 25.72
C LEU A 347 19.48 4.88 24.55
N ARG A 348 20.75 4.44 24.56
CA ARG A 348 21.24 3.41 23.66
C ARG A 348 20.56 2.09 23.99
N THR A 349 19.69 1.60 23.11
CA THR A 349 19.46 0.16 23.00
C THR A 349 19.76 -0.26 21.57
N PRO A 350 20.91 -0.90 21.31
CA PRO A 350 21.04 -1.68 20.10
C PRO A 350 20.16 -2.91 20.31
N LYS A 351 18.93 -2.91 19.80
CA LYS A 351 18.24 -4.17 19.52
C LYS A 351 18.97 -4.82 18.33
N VAL A 352 20.06 -5.51 18.65
CA VAL A 352 20.51 -6.64 17.85
C VAL A 352 19.53 -7.76 18.15
N ASP A 353 18.81 -8.22 17.13
CA ASP A 353 17.89 -9.34 17.23
C ASP A 353 18.65 -10.61 17.66
N HIS A 354 18.60 -10.94 18.94
CA HIS A 354 18.54 -12.33 19.37
C HIS A 354 17.06 -12.64 19.64
N PHE A 355 16.52 -13.54 18.82
CA PHE A 355 15.24 -14.18 19.06
C PHE A 355 15.34 -14.99 20.35
N GLU A 356 14.75 -14.49 21.43
CA GLU A 356 14.28 -15.35 22.51
C GLU A 356 12.76 -15.36 22.52
N LEU A 357 12.22 -16.52 22.14
CA LEU A 357 10.83 -16.90 22.34
C LEU A 357 10.55 -16.86 23.85
N LYS A 358 9.85 -15.82 24.33
CA LYS A 358 9.22 -15.88 25.65
C LYS A 358 7.94 -16.70 25.55
N THR A 359 8.05 -18.00 25.81
CA THR A 359 6.92 -18.80 26.29
C THR A 359 6.50 -18.30 27.68
N PRO A 360 5.20 -18.30 28.02
CA PRO A 360 4.75 -17.93 29.35
C PRO A 360 5.01 -19.10 30.30
N ILE A 361 6.03 -18.96 31.16
CA ILE A 361 6.25 -19.90 32.26
C ILE A 361 5.25 -19.56 33.38
N ILE A 362 4.32 -20.48 33.57
CA ILE A 362 3.41 -20.56 34.72
C ILE A 362 4.26 -20.59 36.00
N LYS A 363 3.95 -19.70 36.94
CA LYS A 363 4.59 -19.64 38.27
C LYS A 363 4.32 -20.94 39.04
N GLY A 364 5.38 -21.72 39.27
CA GLY A 364 5.43 -22.76 40.30
C GLY A 364 6.59 -22.46 41.25
N GLY A 365 6.28 -22.13 42.50
CA GLY A 365 7.26 -21.97 43.58
C GLY A 365 7.79 -23.32 44.11
N PRO A 366 8.79 -23.31 45.01
CA PRO A 366 9.81 -24.36 45.09
C PRO A 366 9.57 -25.46 46.14
N HIS A 367 9.93 -26.70 45.74
CA HIS A 367 10.54 -27.84 46.51
C HIS A 367 9.83 -28.40 47.78
N PRO A 368 10.23 -29.54 48.39
CA PRO A 368 11.12 -30.68 48.02
C PRO A 368 10.50 -32.09 48.35
N PHE A 369 11.31 -33.17 48.26
CA PHE A 369 11.08 -34.57 48.71
C PHE A 369 10.23 -35.46 47.78
N SER A 370 10.45 -36.77 47.56
CA SER A 370 11.43 -37.76 48.02
C SER A 370 11.19 -39.07 47.24
N LEU A 371 12.26 -39.84 46.99
CA LEU A 371 12.33 -41.32 47.04
C LEU A 371 11.13 -42.16 46.52
N PHE A 372 11.29 -42.76 45.34
CA PHE A 372 11.51 -44.20 45.07
C PHE A 372 11.26 -44.50 43.59
#